data_AF-A0A3D8P3S9-F1
#
_entry.id   AF-A0A3D8P3S9-F1
#
_cell.length_a   1.000
_cell.length_b   1.000
_cell.length_c   1.000
_cell.angle_alpha   90.00
_cell.angle_beta   90.00
_cell.angle_gamma   90.00
#
_symmetry.space_group_name_H-M   'P 1'
#
loop_
_entity.id
_entity.type
_entity.pdbx_description
1 polymer ?
#
loop_
_entity_poly.entity_id
_entity_poly.type
_entity_poly.pdbx_seq_one_letter_code
_entity_poly.pdbx_strand_id
1 'polypeptide(L)'
;MDIAQLNGILLRRKRIEQVKALAEDQAYRLKREIGTLELLFLFVGSLIGAGIFVLPGVAAAKYAGPAVSLSYLLGGLQQLITSGEMCILVPEL
;
A
#
# COMPACT_ATOMS: atom_id res chain seq x y z
N MET A 1 16.95 23.40 -18.53
CA MET A 1 16.22 22.21 -18.03
C MET A 1 14.86 22.71 -17.56
N ASP A 2 13.79 22.31 -18.24
CA ASP A 2 12.54 23.08 -18.33
C ASP A 2 11.43 22.54 -17.42
N ILE A 3 10.82 23.44 -16.63
CA ILE A 3 9.80 23.15 -15.60
C ILE A 3 8.46 22.72 -16.25
N ALA A 4 8.25 23.04 -17.53
CA ALA A 4 7.06 22.66 -18.29
C ALA A 4 6.92 21.14 -18.53
N GLN A 5 8.02 20.38 -18.57
CA GLN A 5 7.98 18.91 -18.74
C GLN A 5 7.49 18.18 -17.48
N LEU A 6 7.67 18.76 -16.28
CA LEU A 6 7.24 18.15 -15.03
C LEU A 6 5.69 18.09 -14.91
N ASN A 7 4.97 19.11 -15.40
CA ASN A 7 3.51 19.15 -15.31
C ASN A 7 2.82 18.06 -16.15
N GLY A 8 3.42 17.68 -17.28
CA GLY A 8 2.95 16.58 -18.14
C GLY A 8 3.31 15.19 -17.63
N ILE A 9 4.33 15.04 -16.78
CA ILE A 9 4.77 13.76 -16.21
C ILE A 9 3.94 13.39 -14.98
N LEU A 10 3.49 14.38 -14.19
CA LEU A 10 2.71 14.15 -12.96
C LEU A 10 1.30 13.61 -13.22
N LEU A 11 0.68 13.94 -14.36
CA LEU A 11 -0.64 13.44 -14.77
C LEU A 11 -0.57 12.32 -15.82
N ARG A 12 0.63 11.85 -16.16
CA ARG A 12 0.80 10.77 -17.12
C ARG A 12 0.48 9.45 -16.44
N ARG A 13 -0.75 8.94 -16.60
CA ARG A 13 -1.02 7.50 -16.42
C ARG A 13 0.00 6.74 -17.27
N LYS A 14 0.98 6.10 -16.62
CA LYS A 14 1.89 5.21 -17.34
C LYS A 14 1.05 4.14 -18.00
N ARG A 15 1.11 4.07 -19.33
CA ARG A 15 0.44 3.02 -20.09
C ARG A 15 1.09 1.70 -19.68
N ILE A 16 0.28 0.68 -19.38
CA ILE A 16 0.75 -0.61 -18.85
C ILE A 16 1.84 -1.23 -19.75
N GLU A 17 1.77 -1.01 -21.06
CA GLU A 17 2.75 -1.44 -22.06
C GLU A 17 4.17 -0.87 -21.83
N GLN A 18 4.27 0.41 -21.42
CA GLN A 18 5.58 1.05 -21.16
C GLN A 18 6.22 0.49 -19.87
N VAL A 19 5.40 0.04 -18.92
CA VAL A 19 5.88 -0.58 -17.68
C VAL A 19 6.38 -2.00 -17.94
N LYS A 20 5.70 -2.75 -18.81
CA LYS A 20 6.16 -4.09 -19.24
C LYS A 20 7.49 -4.01 -19.98
N ALA A 21 7.63 -3.08 -20.92
CA ALA A 21 8.88 -2.88 -21.66
C ALA A 21 10.07 -2.48 -20.75
N LEU A 22 9.83 -1.67 -19.71
CA LEU A 22 10.85 -1.32 -18.71
C LEU A 22 11.18 -2.48 -17.77
N ALA A 23 10.21 -3.36 -17.48
CA ALA A 23 10.42 -4.53 -16.63
C ALA A 23 11.16 -5.67 -17.35
N GLU A 24 11.11 -5.72 -18.69
CA GLU A 24 11.85 -6.69 -19.52
C GLU A 24 13.30 -6.26 -19.82
N ASP A 25 13.68 -5.03 -19.49
CA ASP A 25 15.04 -4.55 -19.67
C ASP A 25 16.01 -5.37 -18.80
N GLN A 26 16.98 -6.03 -19.43
CA GLN A 26 17.85 -7.02 -18.78
C GLN A 26 18.67 -6.42 -17.63
N ALA A 27 18.86 -5.10 -17.62
CA ALA A 27 19.55 -4.37 -16.56
C ALA A 27 18.79 -4.35 -15.21
N TYR A 28 17.47 -4.56 -15.21
CA TYR A 28 16.59 -4.44 -14.02
C TYR A 28 15.77 -5.71 -13.74
N ARG A 29 16.20 -6.86 -14.27
CA ARG A 29 15.46 -8.12 -14.14
C ARG A 29 15.54 -8.65 -12.70
N LEU A 30 14.60 -8.25 -11.86
CA LEU A 30 14.45 -8.78 -10.51
C LEU A 30 14.04 -10.26 -10.57
N LYS A 31 14.78 -11.12 -9.86
CA LYS A 31 14.38 -12.50 -9.58
C LYS A 31 13.03 -12.46 -8.83
N ARG A 32 11.94 -12.88 -9.48
CA ARG A 32 10.63 -13.07 -8.83
C ARG A 32 10.69 -14.32 -7.96
N GLU A 33 11.37 -14.22 -6.83
CA GLU A 33 11.44 -15.30 -5.83
C GLU A 33 10.51 -15.07 -4.64
N ILE A 34 9.90 -13.88 -4.53
CA ILE A 34 8.94 -13.57 -3.46
C ILE A 34 7.68 -14.43 -3.67
N GLY A 35 7.60 -15.51 -2.90
CA GLY A 35 6.43 -16.36 -2.81
C GLY A 35 5.32 -15.71 -1.99
N THR A 36 4.11 -16.30 -2.06
CA THR A 36 2.93 -15.79 -1.32
C THR A 36 3.20 -15.67 0.19
N LEU A 37 3.94 -16.62 0.76
CA LEU A 37 4.29 -16.59 2.18
C LEU A 37 5.28 -15.48 2.51
N GLU A 38 6.32 -15.28 1.69
CA GLU A 38 7.30 -14.22 1.90
C GLU A 38 6.66 -12.83 1.75
N LEU A 39 5.73 -12.68 0.80
CA LEU A 39 4.95 -11.47 0.64
C LEU A 39 4.06 -11.21 1.87
N LEU A 40 3.44 -12.25 2.42
CA LEU A 40 2.64 -12.13 3.64
C LEU A 40 3.50 -11.72 4.84
N PHE A 41 4.69 -12.32 5.01
CA PHE A 41 5.64 -11.93 6.04
C PHE A 41 6.12 -10.49 5.87
N LEU A 42 6.39 -10.06 4.63
CA LEU A 42 6.72 -8.67 4.32
C LEU A 42 5.58 -7.73 4.74
N PHE A 43 4.34 -8.11 4.44
CA PHE A 43 3.16 -7.31 4.74
C PHE A 43 2.92 -7.18 6.25
N VAL A 44 2.93 -8.31 6.98
CA VAL A 44 2.77 -8.33 8.44
C VAL A 44 3.92 -7.58 9.12
N GLY A 45 5.16 -7.77 8.66
CA GLY A 45 6.34 -7.07 9.17
C GLY A 45 6.24 -5.54 8.99
N SER A 46 5.78 -5.08 7.82
CA SER A 46 5.57 -3.65 7.57
C SER A 46 4.42 -3.07 8.40
N LEU A 47 3.30 -3.80 8.56
CA LEU A 47 2.15 -3.32 9.35
C LEU A 47 2.51 -3.17 10.84
N ILE A 48 3.21 -4.15 11.40
CA ILE A 48 3.60 -4.15 12.81
C ILE A 48 4.75 -3.16 13.04
N GLY A 49 5.77 -3.18 12.17
CA GLY A 49 6.97 -2.36 12.32
C GLY A 49 6.78 -0.87 12.08
N ALA A 50 5.89 -0.48 11.16
CA ALA A 50 5.72 0.93 10.80
C ALA A 50 4.78 1.72 11.72
N GLY A 51 3.86 1.08 12.47
CA GLY A 51 2.84 1.91 13.13
C GLY A 51 1.92 1.32 14.19
N ILE A 52 1.73 0.01 14.32
CA ILE A 52 0.70 -0.51 15.27
C ILE A 52 1.03 -0.22 16.73
N PHE A 53 2.29 0.01 17.10
CA PHE A 53 2.66 0.27 18.49
C PHE A 53 2.58 1.74 18.91
N VAL A 54 2.81 2.68 17.99
CA VAL A 54 2.93 4.11 18.33
C VAL A 54 1.59 4.83 18.21
N LEU A 55 0.87 4.59 17.11
CA LEU A 55 -0.38 5.31 16.82
C LEU A 55 -1.48 5.02 17.85
N PRO A 56 -1.73 3.76 18.28
CA PRO A 56 -2.74 3.48 19.29
C PRO A 56 -2.33 3.97 20.68
N GLY A 57 -1.04 3.95 21.01
CA GLY A 57 -0.53 4.43 22.31
C GLY A 57 -0.76 5.92 22.50
N VAL A 58 -0.47 6.74 21.47
CA VAL A 58 -0.74 8.19 21.51
C VAL A 58 -2.24 8.46 21.50
N ALA A 59 -3.02 7.69 20.73
CA ALA A 59 -4.48 7.83 20.67
C ALA A 59 -5.16 7.46 22.01
N ALA A 60 -4.71 6.39 22.66
CA ALA A 60 -5.20 5.98 23.98
C ALA A 60 -4.87 7.03 25.05
N ALA A 61 -3.65 7.57 25.05
CA ALA A 61 -3.20 8.54 26.04
C ALA A 61 -3.91 9.91 25.91
N LYS A 62 -4.22 10.37 24.68
CA LYS A 62 -4.75 11.72 24.45
C LYS A 62 -6.25 11.81 24.19
N TYR A 63 -6.90 10.74 23.73
CA TYR A 63 -8.29 10.84 23.25
C TYR A 63 -9.26 9.85 23.91
N ALA A 64 -8.91 8.56 24.01
CA ALA A 64 -9.93 7.52 24.21
C ALA A 64 -9.75 6.67 25.48
N GLY A 65 -8.59 6.65 26.12
CA GLY A 65 -8.29 5.65 27.15
C GLY A 65 -8.54 4.22 26.62
N PRO A 66 -9.19 3.30 27.37
CA PRO A 66 -9.46 1.93 26.93
C PRO A 66 -10.40 1.81 25.72
N ALA A 67 -11.09 2.90 25.32
CA ALA A 67 -12.01 2.89 24.17
C ALA A 67 -11.29 2.93 22.81
N VAL A 68 -9.96 3.07 22.75
CA VAL A 68 -9.20 3.08 21.48
C VAL A 68 -9.39 1.79 20.67
N SER A 69 -9.60 0.66 21.36
CA SER A 69 -9.86 -0.64 20.75
C SER A 69 -11.16 -0.67 19.96
N LEU A 70 -12.19 0.06 20.42
CA LEU A 70 -13.47 0.21 19.71
C LEU A 70 -13.29 1.00 18.41
N SER A 71 -12.49 2.08 18.43
CA SER A 71 -12.18 2.86 17.22
C SER A 71 -11.43 2.05 16.17
N TYR A 72 -10.48 1.21 16.60
CA TYR A 72 -9.75 0.31 15.69
C TYR A 72 -10.64 -0.80 15.12
N LEU A 73 -11.57 -1.34 15.91
CA LEU A 73 -12.55 -2.33 15.44
C LEU A 73 -13.45 -1.75 14.34
N LEU A 74 -13.97 -0.54 14.54
CA LEU A 74 -14.81 0.14 13.56
C LEU A 74 -14.02 0.56 12.31
N GLY A 75 -12.80 1.05 12.49
CA GLY A 75 -11.90 1.39 11.37
C GLY A 75 -11.51 0.16 10.54
N GLY A 76 -11.23 -0.98 11.19
CA GLY A 76 -10.96 -2.25 10.51
C GLY A 76 -12.16 -2.73 9.69
N LEU A 77 -13.37 -2.59 10.22
CA LEU A 77 -14.59 -2.94 9.49
C LEU A 77 -14.81 -2.07 8.24
N GLN A 78 -14.55 -0.76 8.36
CA GLN A 78 -14.58 0.17 7.22
C GLN A 78 -13.59 -0.25 6.13
N GLN A 79 -12.34 -0.56 6.51
CA GLN A 79 -11.28 -0.92 5.57
C GLN A 79 -11.58 -2.23 4.82
N LEU A 80 -12.24 -3.19 5.47
CA LEU A 80 -12.66 -4.45 4.85
C LEU A 80 -13.62 -4.21 3.68
N ILE A 81 -14.57 -3.29 3.86
CA ILE A 81 -15.55 -2.93 2.82
C ILE A 81 -14.85 -2.23 1.65
N THR A 82 -13.96 -1.27 1.93
CA THR A 82 -13.21 -0.53 0.90
C THR A 82 -12.26 -1.42 0.09
N SER A 83 -11.60 -2.39 0.73
CA SER A 83 -10.73 -3.35 0.02
C SER A 83 -11.51 -4.21 -0.98
N GLY A 84 -12.76 -4.56 -0.66
CA GLY A 84 -13.63 -5.33 -1.55
C GLY A 84 -13.94 -4.60 -2.86
N GLU A 85 -14.22 -3.28 -2.79
CA GLU A 85 -14.51 -2.49 -3.99
C GLU A 85 -13.28 -2.32 -4.90
N MET A 86 -12.09 -2.16 -4.33
CA MET A 86 -10.85 -2.06 -5.10
C MET A 86 -10.48 -3.39 -5.79
N CYS A 87 -10.72 -4.54 -5.16
CA CYS A 87 -10.51 -5.85 -5.81
C CYS A 87 -11.44 -6.07 -7.02
N ILE A 88 -12.62 -5.45 -7.06
CA ILE A 88 -13.55 -5.57 -8.20
C ILE A 88 -13.11 -4.73 -9.40
N LEU A 89 -12.42 -3.60 -9.18
CA LEU A 89 -11.96 -2.71 -10.25
C LEU A 89 -10.59 -3.12 -10.84
N VAL A 90 -9.83 -3.97 -10.12
CA VAL A 90 -8.55 -4.53 -10.58
C VAL A 90 -8.66 -6.06 -10.70
N PRO A 91 -9.50 -6.62 -11.60
CA PRO A 91 -9.65 -8.06 -11.75
C PRO A 91 -8.52 -8.73 -12.58
N GLU A 92 -7.43 -8.02 -12.90
CA GLU A 92 -6.37 -8.52 -13.79
C GLU A 92 -4.97 -8.15 -13.28
N LEU A 93 -4.51 -8.89 -12.27
CA LEU A 93 -3.10 -9.23 -12.09
C LEU A 93 -2.94 -10.70 -11.72
#